data_AF-A0A645B968-F1
#
_entry.id   AF-A0A645B968-F1
#
_cell.length_a   1.000
_cell.length_b   1.000
_cell.length_c   1.000
_cell.angle_alpha   90.00
_cell.angle_beta   90.00
_cell.angle_gamma   90.00
#
_symmetry.space_group_name_H-M   'P 1'
#
loop_
_entity.id
_entity.type
_entity.pdbx_description
1 polymer ?
#
loop_
_entity_poly.entity_id
_entity_poly.type
_entity_poly.pdbx_seq_one_letter_code
_entity_poly.pdbx_strand_id
1 'polypeptide(L)'
;MKRVVIACVLFAFAISISVAGFYKTKEITNELKSKVETIYNDALEKKDIDRENHELIAYWRKKSQFMFIVLDHESVEQIEKAIFLMDIYHEKKSEEEYLESCAEALSAIEKLSSGEVPRLKNIF
;
A
#
# COMPACT_ATOMS: atom_id res chain seq x y z
N MET A 1 24.16 -21.02 29.79
CA MET A 1 24.20 -21.34 28.34
C MET A 1 22.83 -21.54 27.71
N LYS A 2 21.95 -22.44 28.19
CA LYS A 2 20.59 -22.64 27.60
C LYS A 2 19.78 -21.34 27.44
N ARG A 3 19.81 -20.46 28.44
CA ARG A 3 19.14 -19.13 28.39
C ARG A 3 19.71 -18.21 27.30
N VAL A 4 21.01 -18.28 27.05
CA VAL A 4 21.68 -17.49 25.99
C VAL A 4 21.29 -18.01 24.62
N VAL A 5 21.26 -19.35 24.44
CA VAL A 5 20.80 -19.97 23.19
C VAL A 5 19.34 -19.61 22.89
N ILE A 6 18.47 -19.68 23.90
CA ILE A 6 17.05 -19.28 23.75
C ILE A 6 16.95 -17.80 23.35
N ALA A 7 17.71 -16.91 24.00
CA ALA A 7 17.72 -15.49 23.65
C ALA A 7 18.20 -15.25 22.21
N CYS A 8 19.26 -15.93 21.76
CA CYS A 8 19.74 -15.84 20.38
C CYS A 8 18.69 -16.33 19.38
N VAL A 9 17.97 -17.41 19.67
CA VAL A 9 16.91 -17.93 18.81
C VAL A 9 15.75 -16.94 18.70
N LEU A 10 15.29 -16.38 19.83
CA LEU A 10 14.23 -15.37 19.84
C LEU A 10 14.64 -14.10 19.08
N PHE A 11 15.90 -13.69 19.23
CA PHE A 11 16.43 -12.53 18.52
C PHE A 11 16.49 -12.77 17.00
N ALA A 12 16.98 -13.93 16.57
CA ALA A 12 16.98 -14.30 15.15
C ALA A 12 15.55 -14.38 14.58
N PHE A 13 14.60 -14.88 15.36
CA PHE A 13 13.20 -14.93 14.97
C PHE A 13 12.59 -13.54 14.83
N ALA A 14 12.86 -12.63 15.77
CA ALA A 14 12.41 -11.24 15.70
C ALA A 14 12.95 -10.54 14.44
N ILE A 15 14.25 -10.69 14.16
CA ILE A 15 14.85 -10.14 12.93
C ILE A 15 14.17 -10.71 11.69
N SER A 16 13.93 -12.02 11.66
CA SER A 16 13.32 -12.70 10.51
C SER A 16 11.91 -12.18 10.24
N ILE A 17 11.09 -11.97 11.28
CA ILE A 17 9.76 -11.38 11.15
C ILE A 17 9.84 -9.95 10.63
N SER A 18 10.73 -9.13 11.18
CA SER A 18 10.87 -7.72 10.75
C SER A 18 11.28 -7.63 9.27
N VAL A 19 12.25 -8.45 8.84
CA VAL A 19 12.71 -8.49 7.46
C VAL A 19 11.60 -8.97 6.53
N ALA A 20 10.88 -10.04 6.90
CA ALA A 20 9.76 -10.56 6.12
C ALA A 20 8.62 -9.52 6.01
N GLY A 21 8.30 -8.83 7.10
CA GLY A 21 7.31 -7.75 7.14
C GLY A 21 7.67 -6.60 6.22
N PHE A 22 8.94 -6.18 6.23
CA PHE A 22 9.45 -5.15 5.32
C PHE A 22 9.31 -5.53 3.84
N TYR A 23 9.77 -6.73 3.45
CA TYR A 23 9.63 -7.19 2.07
C TYR A 23 8.17 -7.33 1.65
N LYS A 24 7.31 -7.84 2.52
CA LYS A 24 5.87 -7.99 2.25
C LYS A 24 5.19 -6.65 2.05
N THR A 25 5.53 -5.66 2.89
CA THR A 25 4.98 -4.31 2.78
C THR A 25 5.40 -3.67 1.47
N LYS A 26 6.70 -3.73 1.14
CA LYS A 26 7.22 -3.23 -0.13
C LYS A 26 6.59 -3.90 -1.35
N GLU A 27 6.40 -5.22 -1.32
CA GLU A 27 5.68 -5.97 -2.36
C GLU A 27 4.25 -5.42 -2.53
N ILE A 28 3.51 -5.28 -1.42
CA ILE A 28 2.12 -4.82 -1.45
C ILE A 28 2.01 -3.40 -1.98
N THR A 29 2.84 -2.48 -1.49
CA THR A 29 2.86 -1.07 -1.87
C THR A 29 3.23 -0.91 -3.35
N ASN A 30 4.21 -1.67 -3.86
CA ASN A 30 4.58 -1.65 -5.27
C ASN A 30 3.48 -2.21 -6.18
N GLU A 31 2.87 -3.33 -5.81
CA GLU A 31 1.77 -3.91 -6.59
C GLU A 31 0.54 -2.97 -6.58
N LEU A 32 0.26 -2.34 -5.44
CA LEU A 32 -0.82 -1.35 -5.34
C LEU A 32 -0.55 -0.13 -6.22
N LYS A 33 0.67 0.44 -6.15
CA LYS A 33 1.10 1.54 -7.02
C LYS A 33 0.90 1.18 -8.49
N SER A 34 1.42 0.03 -8.91
CA SER A 34 1.34 -0.43 -10.31
C SER A 34 -0.11 -0.59 -10.79
N LYS A 35 -1.01 -1.11 -9.95
CA LYS A 35 -2.43 -1.25 -10.28
C LYS A 35 -3.10 0.10 -10.45
N VAL A 36 -2.90 1.03 -9.51
CA VAL A 36 -3.47 2.38 -9.59
C VAL A 36 -2.90 3.15 -10.79
N GLU A 37 -1.60 3.05 -11.08
CA GLU A 37 -0.99 3.68 -12.25
C GLU A 37 -1.58 3.16 -13.56
N THR A 38 -1.81 1.84 -13.66
CA THR A 38 -2.40 1.22 -14.85
C THR A 38 -3.82 1.73 -15.05
N ILE A 39 -4.64 1.68 -14.00
CA ILE A 39 -6.02 2.18 -14.01
C ILE A 39 -6.08 3.67 -14.38
N TYR A 40 -5.21 4.49 -13.80
CA TYR A 40 -5.15 5.92 -14.07
C TYR A 40 -4.83 6.20 -15.55
N ASN A 41 -3.83 5.51 -16.10
CA ASN A 41 -3.46 5.67 -17.51
C ASN A 41 -4.56 5.14 -18.45
N ASP A 42 -5.19 4.02 -18.12
CA ASP A 42 -6.28 3.46 -18.91
C ASP A 42 -7.53 4.36 -18.86
N ALA A 43 -7.82 4.99 -17.73
CA ALA A 43 -8.88 5.98 -17.58
C ALA A 43 -8.60 7.23 -18.43
N LEU A 44 -7.36 7.74 -18.45
CA LEU A 44 -6.95 8.85 -19.32
C LEU A 44 -7.12 8.53 -20.81
N GLU A 45 -6.86 7.28 -21.20
CA GLU A 45 -7.06 6.79 -22.56
C GLU A 45 -8.52 6.42 -22.86
N LYS A 46 -9.44 6.63 -21.91
CA LYS A 46 -10.88 6.31 -22.02
C LYS A 46 -11.16 4.84 -22.33
N LYS A 47 -10.30 3.94 -21.83
CA LYS A 47 -10.54 2.50 -21.88
C LYS A 47 -11.61 2.11 -20.86
N ASP A 48 -12.18 0.93 -21.06
CA ASP A 48 -13.00 0.29 -20.03
C ASP A 48 -12.08 -0.21 -18.91
N ILE A 49 -12.29 0.31 -17.71
CA ILE A 49 -11.50 0.04 -16.50
C ILE A 49 -12.29 -0.74 -15.43
N ASP A 50 -13.50 -1.20 -15.76
CA ASP A 50 -14.41 -1.79 -14.77
C ASP A 50 -13.80 -3.01 -14.07
N ARG A 51 -13.16 -3.87 -14.86
CA ARG A 51 -12.47 -5.05 -14.34
C ARG A 51 -11.29 -4.66 -13.45
N GLU A 52 -10.43 -3.76 -13.94
CA GLU A 52 -9.21 -3.33 -13.26
C GLU A 52 -9.54 -2.63 -11.93
N ASN A 53 -10.56 -1.77 -11.92
CA ASN A 53 -11.08 -1.14 -10.71
C ASN A 53 -11.59 -2.18 -9.71
N HIS A 54 -12.38 -3.15 -10.15
CA HIS A 54 -12.87 -4.22 -9.27
C HIS A 54 -11.72 -5.07 -8.68
N GLU A 55 -10.72 -5.39 -9.50
CA GLU A 55 -9.52 -6.11 -9.07
C GLU A 55 -8.70 -5.31 -8.05
N LEU A 56 -8.59 -3.98 -8.20
CA LEU A 56 -7.94 -3.11 -7.23
C LEU A 56 -8.65 -3.15 -5.87
N ILE A 57 -9.98 -3.02 -5.85
CA ILE A 57 -10.77 -3.07 -4.60
C ILE A 57 -10.62 -4.42 -3.92
N ALA A 58 -10.73 -5.51 -4.69
CA ALA A 58 -10.55 -6.86 -4.16
C ALA A 58 -9.14 -7.09 -3.62
N TYR A 59 -8.13 -6.58 -4.33
CA TYR A 59 -6.74 -6.63 -3.89
C TYR A 59 -6.54 -5.86 -2.58
N TRP A 60 -7.02 -4.62 -2.48
CA TRP A 60 -6.91 -3.80 -1.27
C TRP A 60 -7.57 -4.48 -0.07
N ARG A 61 -8.83 -4.93 -0.20
CA ARG A 61 -9.55 -5.61 0.88
C ARG A 61 -8.82 -6.84 1.42
N LYS A 62 -8.10 -7.55 0.56
CA LYS A 62 -7.31 -8.73 0.95
C LYS A 62 -6.03 -8.36 1.71
N LYS A 63 -5.45 -7.20 1.42
CA LYS A 63 -4.12 -6.81 1.93
C LYS A 63 -4.18 -5.80 3.07
N SER A 64 -5.24 -4.99 3.15
CA SER A 64 -5.36 -3.87 4.10
C SER A 64 -5.19 -4.32 5.55
N GLN A 65 -5.76 -5.47 5.94
CA GLN A 65 -5.60 -6.01 7.28
C GLN A 65 -4.13 -6.22 7.67
N PHE A 66 -3.31 -6.75 6.76
CA PHE A 66 -1.87 -6.90 7.02
C PHE A 66 -1.19 -5.54 7.13
N MET A 67 -1.54 -4.59 6.25
CA MET A 67 -0.98 -3.24 6.27
C MET A 67 -1.28 -2.52 7.59
N PHE A 68 -2.52 -2.60 8.08
CA PHE A 68 -2.92 -2.04 9.38
C PHE A 68 -2.19 -2.67 10.59
N ILE A 69 -1.69 -3.90 10.47
CA ILE A 69 -0.93 -4.55 11.55
C ILE A 69 0.52 -4.02 11.61
N VAL A 70 1.11 -3.72 10.45
CA VAL A 70 2.55 -3.48 10.32
C VAL A 70 2.92 -2.01 10.10
N LEU A 71 1.96 -1.17 9.72
CA LEU A 71 2.16 0.24 9.42
C LEU A 71 1.34 1.16 10.33
N ASP A 72 1.68 2.44 10.26
CA ASP A 72 0.92 3.52 10.87
C ASP A 72 -0.52 3.57 10.31
N HIS A 73 -1.51 3.56 11.22
CA HIS A 73 -2.93 3.52 10.87
C HIS A 73 -3.35 4.70 10.00
N GLU A 74 -2.88 5.91 10.31
CA GLU A 74 -3.26 7.12 9.58
C GLU A 74 -2.81 7.04 8.11
N SER A 75 -1.60 6.53 7.90
CA SER A 75 -1.03 6.35 6.56
C SER A 75 -1.80 5.32 5.73
N VAL A 76 -2.26 4.23 6.34
CA VAL A 76 -3.04 3.18 5.67
C VAL A 76 -4.48 3.65 5.42
N GLU A 77 -5.09 4.39 6.34
CA GLU A 77 -6.43 4.98 6.16
C GLU A 77 -6.49 5.98 5.00
N GLN A 78 -5.43 6.78 4.78
CA GLN A 78 -5.36 7.70 3.65
C GLN A 78 -5.44 6.95 2.31
N ILE A 79 -4.74 5.82 2.20
CA ILE A 79 -4.79 4.95 1.01
C ILE A 79 -6.18 4.31 0.86
N GLU A 80 -6.73 3.77 1.94
CA GLU A 80 -8.06 3.14 1.94
C GLU A 80 -9.14 4.11 1.48
N LYS A 81 -9.13 5.33 2.01
CA LYS A 81 -10.09 6.36 1.66
C LYS A 81 -10.02 6.71 0.17
N ALA A 82 -8.83 6.92 -0.38
CA ALA A 82 -8.65 7.25 -1.79
C ALA A 82 -9.13 6.11 -2.71
N ILE A 83 -8.77 4.86 -2.39
CA ILE A 83 -9.22 3.67 -3.14
C ILE A 83 -10.76 3.52 -3.09
N PHE A 84 -11.37 3.77 -1.93
CA PHE A 84 -12.84 3.69 -1.81
C PHE A 84 -13.54 4.82 -2.59
N LEU A 85 -12.95 6.02 -2.62
CA LEU A 85 -13.46 7.12 -3.44
C LEU A 85 -13.35 6.82 -4.94
N MET A 86 -12.26 6.17 -5.38
CA MET A 86 -12.17 5.67 -6.76
C MET A 86 -13.38 4.80 -7.11
N ASP A 87 -13.73 3.83 -6.27
CA ASP A 87 -14.90 2.95 -6.49
C ASP A 87 -16.21 3.75 -6.63
N ILE A 88 -16.44 4.70 -5.71
CA ILE A 88 -17.62 5.56 -5.71
C ILE A 88 -17.70 6.41 -6.99
N TYR A 89 -16.60 7.02 -7.41
CA TYR A 89 -16.60 7.90 -8.58
C TYR A 89 -16.68 7.13 -9.89
N HIS A 90 -16.14 5.91 -9.93
CA HIS A 90 -16.33 4.98 -11.05
C HIS A 90 -17.81 4.61 -11.21
N GLU A 91 -18.48 4.19 -10.13
CA GLU A 91 -19.92 3.88 -10.15
C GLU A 91 -20.77 5.08 -10.60
N LYS A 92 -20.38 6.29 -10.18
CA LYS A 92 -21.05 7.54 -10.55
C LYS A 92 -20.71 8.04 -11.96
N LYS A 93 -19.74 7.41 -12.65
CA LYS A 93 -19.19 7.87 -13.94
C LYS A 93 -18.65 9.31 -13.88
N SER A 94 -18.07 9.67 -12.75
CA SER A 94 -17.46 10.98 -12.49
C SER A 94 -15.97 10.93 -12.84
N GLU A 95 -15.65 11.16 -14.11
CA GLU A 95 -14.29 10.93 -14.65
C GLU A 95 -13.24 11.83 -13.98
N GLU A 96 -13.55 13.11 -13.74
CA GLU A 96 -12.62 14.07 -13.14
C GLU A 96 -12.28 13.70 -11.69
N GLU A 97 -13.31 13.45 -10.87
CA GLU A 97 -13.14 13.06 -9.47
C GLU A 97 -12.50 11.66 -9.32
N TYR A 98 -12.74 10.77 -10.29
CA TYR A 98 -12.07 9.48 -10.35
C TYR A 98 -10.56 9.63 -10.55
N LEU A 99 -10.15 10.45 -11.54
CA LEU A 99 -8.75 10.73 -11.83
C LEU A 99 -8.08 11.45 -10.65
N GLU A 100 -8.77 12.39 -10.00
CA GLU A 100 -8.28 13.02 -8.78
C GLU A 100 -8.04 11.99 -7.66
N SER A 101 -8.99 11.10 -7.43
CA SER A 101 -8.86 10.03 -6.42
C SER A 101 -7.73 9.05 -6.73
N CYS A 102 -7.49 8.76 -8.02
CA CYS A 102 -6.32 7.98 -8.44
C CYS A 102 -5.01 8.71 -8.08
N ALA A 103 -4.93 10.01 -8.35
CA ALA A 103 -3.76 10.83 -8.02
C ALA A 103 -3.52 10.92 -6.50
N GLU A 104 -4.59 11.06 -5.71
CA GLU A 104 -4.53 11.01 -4.25
C GLU A 104 -4.01 9.65 -3.75
N ALA A 105 -4.54 8.54 -4.30
CA ALA A 105 -4.08 7.20 -3.95
C ALA A 105 -2.60 7.01 -4.28
N LEU A 106 -2.15 7.41 -5.47
CA LEU A 106 -0.74 7.35 -5.87
C LEU A 106 0.15 8.18 -4.95
N SER A 107 -0.28 9.39 -4.59
CA SER A 107 0.46 10.26 -3.67
C SER A 107 0.59 9.65 -2.28
N ALA A 108 -0.50 9.08 -1.74
CA ALA A 108 -0.49 8.42 -0.43
C ALA A 108 0.41 7.17 -0.44
N ILE A 109 0.34 6.36 -1.49
CA ILE A 109 1.19 5.17 -1.68
C ILE A 109 2.67 5.57 -1.79
N GLU A 110 2.98 6.63 -2.53
CA GLU A 110 4.34 7.12 -2.68
C GLU A 110 4.90 7.68 -1.36
N LYS A 111 4.08 8.44 -0.62
CA LYS A 111 4.41 8.91 0.72
C LYS A 111 4.68 7.75 1.68
N LEU A 112 3.89 6.68 1.62
CA LEU A 112 4.12 5.47 2.41
C LEU A 112 5.46 4.82 2.04
N SER A 113 5.73 4.65 0.75
CA SER A 113 6.98 4.03 0.26
C SER A 113 8.24 4.86 0.55
N SER A 114 8.11 6.19 0.62
CA SER A 114 9.22 7.12 0.89
C SER A 114 9.42 7.39 2.38
N GLY A 115 8.37 7.25 3.21
CA GLY A 115 8.44 7.26 4.66
C GLY A 115 9.20 6.06 5.25
N GLU A 116 9.31 4.98 4.48
CA GLU A 116 10.07 3.77 4.84
C GLU A 116 11.58 3.87 4.61
N VAL A 117 12.09 4.99 4.08
CA VAL A 117 13.54 5.25 4.09
C VAL A 117 13.89 5.72 5.49
N PRO A 118 14.69 4.98 6.29
CA PRO A 118 15.32 5.58 7.45
C PRO A 118 16.09 6.76 6.92
N ARG A 119 15.71 7.99 7.30
CA ARG A 119 16.55 9.14 7.03
C ARG A 119 17.87 8.85 7.75
N LEU A 120 18.86 8.35 7.03
CA LEU A 120 20.23 8.15 7.52
C LEU A 120 20.80 9.48 8.08
N LYS A 121 20.17 10.61 7.75
CA LYS A 121 20.34 11.93 8.34
C LYS A 121 20.00 12.07 9.84
N ASN A 122 19.39 11.08 10.48
CA ASN A 122 19.20 11.05 11.94
C ASN A 122 20.17 10.08 12.64
N ILE A 123 21.07 9.43 11.89
CA ILE A 123 22.11 8.54 12.42
C ILE A 123 23.51 9.18 12.27
N PHE A 124 23.64 10.28 11.52
CA PHE A 124 24.84 11.11 11.41
C PHE A 124 24.51 12.60 11.52
#